data_AF-A0A560K625-F1
#
_entry.id   AF-A0A560K625-F1
#
_cell.length_a   1.000
_cell.length_b   1.000
_cell.length_c   1.000
_cell.angle_alpha   90.00
_cell.angle_beta   90.00
_cell.angle_gamma   90.00
#
_symmetry.space_group_name_H-M   'P 1'
#
loop_
_entity.id
_entity.type
_entity.pdbx_description
1 polymer ?
#
loop_
_entity_poly.entity_id
_entity_poly.type
_entity_poly.pdbx_seq_one_letter_code
_entity_poly.pdbx_strand_id
1 'polypeptide(L)'
;MNARLDRIRLGRFAGTGERLARALTVASVSFGRGLLWLLAAIIVGCGIWMLLPLSRGSSAEPVKSDLKADLAAVEPAAPEDAAVVVSPTAEVPASAAADLDHLRISSQTWRRGGLGSKALVTFTLRNDNDYAVRDVEIICAFVRRDGTPLTARSRVLADTVSMKSRKTFARISVGYVNVNADQAKCSLVAARRA
;
A
#
# COMPACT_ATOMS: atom_id res chain seq x y z
N MET A 1 14.86 -15.02 63.29
CA MET A 1 13.50 -15.47 62.94
C MET A 1 13.62 -16.21 61.62
N ASN A 2 13.49 -17.54 61.65
CA ASN A 2 13.82 -18.44 60.55
C ASN A 2 12.54 -18.83 59.80
N ALA A 3 12.49 -18.66 58.48
CA ALA A 3 11.40 -19.18 57.65
C ALA A 3 11.76 -20.58 57.14
N ARG A 4 11.03 -21.60 57.62
CA ARG A 4 11.04 -22.99 57.13
C ARG A 4 9.74 -23.29 56.35
N LEU A 5 9.93 -23.81 55.13
CA LEU A 5 9.28 -24.94 54.44
C LEU A 5 7.81 -25.31 54.74
N ASP A 6 6.98 -25.43 53.69
CA ASP A 6 6.55 -26.69 53.00
C ASP A 6 5.63 -26.29 51.81
N ARG A 7 5.72 -26.73 50.55
CA ARG A 7 5.71 -28.04 49.88
C ARG A 7 4.40 -28.87 50.05
N ILE A 8 3.82 -29.26 48.90
CA ILE A 8 2.89 -30.38 48.61
C ILE A 8 1.37 -30.10 48.57
N ARG A 9 0.76 -30.12 47.37
CA ARG A 9 -0.05 -31.25 46.86
C ARG A 9 -0.44 -31.12 45.38
N LEU A 10 0.01 -32.11 44.60
CA LEU A 10 -0.58 -32.50 43.32
C LEU A 10 -2.02 -33.02 43.52
N GLY A 11 -2.91 -32.63 42.61
CA GLY A 11 -4.20 -33.26 42.36
C GLY A 11 -4.45 -33.38 40.87
N ARG A 12 -4.22 -34.58 40.34
CA ARG A 12 -4.51 -35.08 38.97
C ARG A 12 -6.02 -35.32 38.81
N PHE A 13 -6.56 -35.10 37.61
CA PHE A 13 -7.55 -35.94 36.86
C PHE A 13 -8.06 -35.10 35.66
N ALA A 14 -7.50 -35.25 34.46
CA ALA A 14 -7.90 -36.21 33.43
C ALA A 14 -9.39 -36.10 33.04
N GLY A 15 -9.69 -35.53 31.85
CA GLY A 15 -11.05 -35.58 31.31
C GLY A 15 -11.42 -34.57 30.22
N THR A 16 -10.61 -34.39 29.16
CA THR A 16 -11.07 -33.59 27.98
C THR A 16 -10.63 -34.15 26.62
N GLY A 17 -10.02 -35.34 26.57
CA GLY A 17 -9.49 -35.93 25.33
C GLY A 17 -10.51 -36.54 24.35
N GLU A 18 -11.75 -36.81 24.76
CA GLU A 18 -12.67 -37.64 23.95
C GLU A 18 -13.79 -36.88 23.23
N ARG A 19 -13.91 -35.55 23.40
CA ARG A 19 -14.94 -34.76 22.70
C ARG A 19 -14.48 -34.10 21.39
N LEU A 20 -13.18 -34.03 21.13
CA LEU A 20 -12.64 -33.44 19.90
C LEU A 20 -12.58 -34.42 18.72
N ALA A 21 -12.54 -35.73 18.99
CA ALA A 21 -12.45 -36.75 17.93
C ALA A 21 -13.78 -37.04 17.19
N ARG A 22 -14.93 -36.65 17.75
CA ARG A 22 -16.26 -36.86 17.12
C ARG A 22 -16.81 -35.65 16.36
N ALA A 23 -16.15 -34.49 16.41
CA ALA A 23 -16.60 -33.28 15.70
C ALA A 23 -16.00 -33.14 14.29
N LEU A 24 -14.94 -33.88 13.95
CA LEU A 24 -14.20 -33.70 12.68
C LEU A 24 -14.61 -34.66 11.55
N THR A 25 -15.53 -35.60 11.79
CA THR A 25 -15.95 -36.56 10.75
C THR A 25 -17.32 -36.30 10.14
N VAL A 26 -18.12 -35.36 10.68
CA VAL A 26 -19.47 -35.05 10.14
C VAL A 26 -19.46 -33.85 9.17
N ALA A 27 -18.39 -33.04 9.14
CA ALA A 27 -18.31 -31.84 8.31
C ALA A 27 -17.70 -32.05 6.91
N SER A 28 -17.33 -33.27 6.52
CA SER A 28 -16.61 -33.54 5.26
C SER A 28 -17.50 -33.99 4.10
N VAL A 29 -18.78 -34.31 4.31
CA VAL A 29 -19.66 -34.82 3.24
C VAL A 29 -20.61 -33.75 2.67
N SER A 30 -20.91 -32.70 3.43
CA SER A 30 -21.82 -31.62 2.99
C SER A 30 -21.14 -30.58 2.08
N PHE A 31 -19.81 -30.44 2.17
CA PHE A 31 -19.07 -29.42 1.42
C PHE A 31 -18.91 -29.77 -0.06
N GLY A 32 -18.70 -31.05 -0.39
CA GLY A 32 -18.53 -31.50 -1.78
C GLY A 32 -19.80 -31.38 -2.63
N ARG A 33 -20.98 -31.60 -2.02
CA ARG A 33 -22.27 -31.51 -2.72
C ARG A 33 -22.68 -30.07 -2.99
N GLY A 34 -22.36 -29.14 -2.08
CA GLY A 34 -22.55 -27.70 -2.31
C GLY A 34 -21.64 -27.14 -3.40
N LEU A 35 -20.38 -27.57 -3.43
CA LEU A 35 -19.41 -27.15 -4.43
C LEU A 35 -19.78 -27.63 -5.85
N LEU A 36 -20.26 -28.87 -5.99
CA LEU A 36 -20.75 -29.39 -7.27
C LEU A 36 -21.95 -28.61 -7.81
N TRP A 37 -22.90 -28.24 -6.95
CA TRP A 37 -24.05 -27.41 -7.35
C TRP A 37 -23.64 -25.98 -7.74
N LEU A 38 -22.66 -25.38 -7.04
CA LEU A 38 -22.10 -24.07 -7.40
C LEU A 38 -21.41 -24.10 -8.77
N LEU A 39 -20.60 -25.12 -9.06
CA LEU A 39 -19.94 -25.28 -10.35
C LEU A 39 -20.95 -25.48 -11.48
N ALA A 40 -21.99 -26.29 -11.27
CA ALA A 40 -23.06 -26.47 -12.24
C ALA A 40 -23.81 -25.15 -12.53
N ALA A 41 -24.12 -24.35 -11.50
CA ALA A 41 -24.77 -23.05 -11.66
C ALA A 41 -23.89 -22.05 -12.45
N ILE A 42 -22.57 -22.05 -12.21
CA ILE A 42 -21.62 -21.20 -12.96
C ILE A 42 -21.59 -21.59 -14.44
N ILE A 43 -21.57 -22.89 -14.78
CA ILE A 43 -21.55 -23.36 -16.17
C ILE A 43 -22.84 -22.95 -16.90
N VAL A 44 -24.00 -23.10 -16.25
CA VAL A 44 -25.29 -22.67 -16.83
C VAL A 44 -25.34 -21.14 -16.98
N GLY A 45 -24.87 -20.38 -15.98
CA GLY A 45 -24.81 -18.92 -16.04
C GLY A 45 -23.90 -18.39 -17.15
N CYS A 46 -22.69 -18.96 -17.31
CA CYS A 46 -21.78 -18.60 -18.39
C CYS A 46 -22.31 -18.99 -19.78
N GLY A 47 -22.99 -20.14 -19.90
CA GLY A 47 -23.63 -20.56 -21.15
C GLY A 47 -24.73 -19.61 -21.59
N ILE A 48 -25.54 -19.10 -20.64
CA ILE A 48 -26.59 -18.10 -20.90
C ILE A 48 -25.97 -16.75 -21.29
N TRP A 49 -24.86 -16.34 -20.67
CA TRP A 49 -24.17 -15.09 -21.02
C TRP A 49 -23.55 -15.08 -22.41
N MET A 50 -23.13 -16.25 -22.92
CA MET A 50 -22.61 -16.40 -24.29
C MET A 50 -23.69 -16.36 -25.38
N LEU A 51 -24.97 -16.48 -25.02
CA LEU A 51 -26.10 -16.43 -25.95
C LEU A 51 -26.73 -15.04 -26.07
N LEU A 52 -26.20 -14.03 -25.37
CA LEU A 52 -26.55 -12.63 -25.64
C LEU A 52 -25.69 -12.13 -26.81
N PRO A 53 -26.31 -11.73 -27.95
CA PRO A 53 -25.56 -11.06 -29.00
C PRO A 53 -24.99 -9.77 -28.44
N LEU A 54 -23.66 -9.73 -28.35
CA LEU A 54 -22.87 -8.57 -28.02
C LEU A 54 -23.17 -7.50 -29.09
N SER A 55 -24.11 -6.60 -28.80
CA SER A 55 -24.38 -5.41 -29.60
C SER A 55 -23.10 -4.58 -29.67
N ARG A 56 -22.37 -4.80 -30.76
CA ARG A 56 -21.26 -3.99 -31.25
C ARG A 56 -21.82 -2.60 -31.58
N GLY A 57 -21.87 -1.73 -30.58
CA GLY A 57 -22.09 -0.30 -30.77
C GLY A 57 -20.85 0.31 -31.42
N SER A 58 -20.81 0.30 -32.76
CA SER A 58 -20.00 1.22 -33.54
C SER A 58 -20.74 2.56 -33.57
N SER A 59 -20.12 3.64 -33.10
CA SER A 59 -20.11 4.89 -33.86
C SER A 59 -19.02 5.81 -33.33
N ALA A 60 -17.99 5.99 -34.14
CA ALA A 60 -17.11 7.12 -34.08
C ALA A 60 -17.88 8.35 -34.58
N GLU A 61 -17.76 9.48 -33.88
CA GLU A 61 -17.76 10.78 -34.52
C GLU A 61 -16.84 11.74 -33.75
N PRO A 62 -15.81 12.30 -34.41
CA PRO A 62 -14.97 13.36 -33.87
C PRO A 62 -15.59 14.71 -34.25
N VAL A 63 -16.26 15.38 -33.30
CA VAL A 63 -16.67 16.78 -33.51
C VAL A 63 -15.48 17.66 -33.17
N LYS A 64 -14.72 18.00 -34.20
CA LYS A 64 -13.82 19.16 -34.22
C LYS A 64 -14.48 20.27 -35.04
N SER A 65 -14.37 21.48 -34.50
CA SER A 65 -14.32 22.75 -35.21
C SER A 65 -15.64 23.37 -35.66
N ASP A 66 -16.13 24.28 -34.81
CA ASP A 66 -16.69 25.60 -35.13
C ASP A 66 -16.83 26.29 -33.76
N LEU A 67 -16.43 27.52 -33.43
CA LEU A 67 -16.05 28.73 -34.14
C LEU A 67 -15.35 29.57 -33.05
N LYS A 68 -14.05 29.88 -33.14
CA LYS A 68 -13.55 31.21 -33.57
C LYS A 68 -14.34 32.39 -32.97
N ALA A 69 -13.94 32.84 -31.77
CA ALA A 69 -13.96 34.25 -31.36
C ALA A 69 -13.37 34.41 -29.94
N ASP A 70 -12.03 34.49 -29.83
CA ASP A 70 -11.42 35.46 -28.91
C ASP A 70 -9.95 35.68 -29.32
N LEU A 71 -9.75 36.61 -30.25
CA LEU A 71 -8.46 37.16 -30.62
C LEU A 71 -8.59 38.67 -30.47
N ALA A 72 -8.12 39.18 -29.34
CA ALA A 72 -7.59 40.53 -29.21
C ALA A 72 -6.68 40.53 -27.97
N ALA A 73 -5.39 40.24 -28.16
CA ALA A 73 -4.38 41.29 -28.34
C ALA A 73 -4.00 41.95 -27.01
N VAL A 74 -2.96 41.43 -26.36
CA VAL A 74 -2.05 42.26 -25.56
C VAL A 74 -0.61 41.88 -25.92
N GLU A 75 0.06 42.89 -26.45
CA GLU A 75 1.40 42.99 -27.03
C GLU A 75 2.52 42.77 -25.98
N PRO A 76 3.72 42.28 -26.36
CA PRO A 76 4.81 42.03 -25.43
C PRO A 76 5.62 43.30 -25.17
N ALA A 77 5.81 43.64 -23.90
CA ALA A 77 6.77 44.66 -23.48
C ALA A 77 7.74 44.06 -22.46
N ALA A 78 8.99 43.86 -22.89
CA ALA A 78 10.17 43.98 -22.04
C ALA A 78 10.82 45.33 -22.42
N PRO A 79 11.53 46.02 -21.50
CA PRO A 79 12.95 45.67 -21.33
C PRO A 79 13.52 45.82 -19.91
N GLU A 80 14.59 45.06 -19.68
CA GLU A 80 15.84 45.37 -18.96
C GLU A 80 15.81 46.27 -17.70
N ASP A 81 16.24 45.71 -16.55
CA ASP A 81 17.29 46.35 -15.77
C ASP A 81 18.13 45.33 -14.99
N ALA A 82 19.40 45.67 -14.83
CA ALA A 82 20.49 44.83 -14.40
C ALA A 82 20.59 44.71 -12.87
N ALA A 83 20.85 43.49 -12.38
CA ALA A 83 21.67 43.29 -11.18
C ALA A 83 22.24 41.86 -11.18
N VAL A 84 23.45 41.76 -11.69
CA VAL A 84 24.35 40.63 -11.48
C VAL A 84 24.61 40.50 -9.97
N VAL A 85 24.01 39.50 -9.32
CA VAL A 85 24.50 38.97 -8.06
C VAL A 85 25.05 37.58 -8.36
N VAL A 86 26.34 37.53 -8.66
CA VAL A 86 27.13 36.29 -8.63
C VAL A 86 27.24 35.89 -7.16
N SER A 87 26.35 35.02 -6.71
CA SER A 87 26.61 34.15 -5.56
C SER A 87 26.96 32.76 -6.11
N PRO A 88 28.05 32.13 -5.63
CA PRO A 88 28.34 30.77 -6.02
C PRO A 88 27.25 29.89 -5.40
N THR A 89 26.28 29.48 -6.22
CA THR A 89 25.43 28.33 -5.89
C THR A 89 26.39 27.17 -5.70
N ALA A 90 26.64 26.83 -4.43
CA ALA A 90 27.17 25.55 -4.05
C ALA A 90 26.33 24.51 -4.78
N GLU A 91 26.93 23.84 -5.76
CA GLU A 91 26.37 22.65 -6.37
C GLU A 91 26.11 21.67 -5.22
N VAL A 92 24.85 21.59 -4.79
CA VAL A 92 24.37 20.44 -4.05
C VAL A 92 24.73 19.27 -4.94
N PRO A 93 25.63 18.36 -4.52
CA PRO A 93 26.02 17.24 -5.36
C PRO A 93 24.71 16.57 -5.77
N ALA A 94 24.49 16.49 -7.09
CA ALA A 94 23.35 15.82 -7.69
C ALA A 94 23.42 14.37 -7.24
N SER A 95 22.87 14.11 -6.05
CA SER A 95 22.83 12.80 -5.44
C SER A 95 22.05 11.94 -6.42
N ALA A 96 22.77 11.00 -7.03
CA ALA A 96 22.23 10.17 -8.08
C ALA A 96 20.95 9.51 -7.59
N ALA A 97 19.83 9.83 -8.26
CA ALA A 97 18.58 9.15 -8.05
C ALA A 97 18.82 7.64 -8.19
N ALA A 98 18.33 6.87 -7.24
CA ALA A 98 18.43 5.42 -7.30
C ALA A 98 17.35 4.86 -8.23
N ASP A 99 17.70 3.78 -8.94
CA ASP A 99 16.72 2.98 -9.65
C ASP A 99 15.71 2.35 -8.68
N LEU A 100 14.42 2.58 -8.93
CA LEU A 100 13.31 2.09 -8.12
C LEU A 100 12.87 0.68 -8.52
N ASP A 101 13.20 0.20 -9.72
CA ASP A 101 12.72 -1.09 -10.25
C ASP A 101 13.25 -2.28 -9.44
N HIS A 102 14.43 -2.10 -8.83
CA HIS A 102 15.06 -3.08 -7.94
C HIS A 102 14.79 -2.83 -6.45
N LEU A 103 13.90 -1.88 -6.12
CA LEU A 103 13.41 -1.63 -4.78
C LEU A 103 11.96 -2.08 -4.65
N ARG A 104 11.65 -2.88 -3.62
CA ARG A 104 10.26 -3.27 -3.37
C ARG A 104 9.87 -3.31 -1.91
N ILE A 105 8.65 -2.89 -1.62
CA ILE A 105 8.01 -3.10 -0.32
C ILE A 105 7.51 -4.54 -0.27
N SER A 106 8.20 -5.38 0.48
CA SER A 106 7.94 -6.83 0.56
C SER A 106 6.84 -7.21 1.55
N SER A 107 6.60 -6.37 2.54
CA SER A 107 5.49 -6.47 3.48
C SER A 107 5.13 -5.08 3.97
N GLN A 108 3.85 -4.87 4.26
CA GLN A 108 3.38 -3.66 4.90
C GLN A 108 2.25 -3.99 5.86
N THR A 109 2.21 -3.25 6.95
CA THR A 109 1.11 -3.17 7.89
C THR A 109 0.99 -1.73 8.34
N TRP A 110 -0.19 -1.35 8.77
CA TRP A 110 -0.39 -0.02 9.31
C TRP A 110 -1.35 -0.11 10.49
N ARG A 111 -1.31 0.92 11.33
CA ARG A 111 -2.25 1.09 12.42
C ARG A 111 -2.43 2.56 12.74
N ARG A 112 -3.53 2.86 13.39
CA ARG A 112 -3.76 4.19 13.96
C ARG A 112 -3.12 4.31 15.35
N GLY A 113 -2.71 5.52 15.67
CA GLY A 113 -2.34 5.97 17.01
C GLY A 113 -2.88 7.39 17.25
N GLY A 114 -2.53 8.01 18.38
CA GLY A 114 -2.86 9.41 18.67
C GLY A 114 -4.34 9.73 18.49
N LEU A 115 -5.21 9.10 19.31
CA LEU A 115 -6.68 9.24 19.26
C LEU A 115 -7.33 8.79 17.93
N GLY A 116 -6.60 8.07 17.09
CA GLY A 116 -7.13 7.50 15.86
C GLY A 116 -6.78 8.30 14.59
N SER A 117 -6.15 9.47 14.70
CA SER A 117 -5.81 10.27 13.52
C SER A 117 -4.37 10.10 13.06
N LYS A 118 -3.44 9.61 13.90
CA LYS A 118 -2.04 9.43 13.52
C LYS A 118 -1.82 8.08 12.83
N ALA A 119 -1.27 8.08 11.62
CA ALA A 119 -0.94 6.86 10.89
C ALA A 119 0.49 6.40 11.19
N LEU A 120 0.61 5.16 11.67
CA LEU A 120 1.87 4.47 11.90
C LEU A 120 1.97 3.30 10.93
N VAL A 121 2.99 3.30 10.08
CA VAL A 121 3.24 2.26 9.09
C VAL A 121 4.45 1.43 9.51
N THR A 122 4.34 0.12 9.38
CA THR A 122 5.47 -0.80 9.48
C THR A 122 5.60 -1.53 8.16
N PHE A 123 6.75 -1.41 7.51
CA PHE A 123 6.97 -2.07 6.23
C PHE A 123 8.42 -2.53 6.10
N THR A 124 8.63 -3.50 5.21
CA THR A 124 9.95 -4.06 4.96
C THR A 124 10.37 -3.79 3.52
N LEU A 125 11.39 -2.96 3.37
CA LEU A 125 11.99 -2.62 2.08
C LEU A 125 13.04 -3.68 1.72
N ARG A 126 12.97 -4.18 0.50
CA ARG A 126 14.02 -5.02 -0.10
C ARG A 126 14.76 -4.21 -1.16
N ASN A 127 16.08 -4.20 -1.04
CA ASN A 127 16.99 -3.60 -1.99
C ASN A 127 17.72 -4.70 -2.74
N ASP A 128 17.33 -4.95 -3.99
CA ASP A 128 18.01 -5.89 -4.87
C ASP A 128 19.06 -5.19 -5.76
N ASN A 129 19.37 -3.91 -5.56
CA ASN A 129 20.48 -3.24 -6.23
C ASN A 129 21.84 -3.77 -5.72
N ASP A 130 22.89 -3.53 -6.51
CA ASP A 130 24.31 -3.73 -6.18
C ASP A 130 24.91 -2.55 -5.41
N TYR A 131 24.11 -1.54 -5.06
CA TYR A 131 24.48 -0.41 -4.22
C TYR A 131 23.50 -0.21 -3.06
N ALA A 132 23.98 0.47 -2.01
CA ALA A 132 23.14 0.89 -0.91
C ALA A 132 22.28 2.10 -1.32
N VAL A 133 21.07 2.18 -0.77
CA VAL A 133 20.13 3.27 -1.01
C VAL A 133 19.79 3.98 0.30
N ARG A 134 19.49 5.27 0.24
CA ARG A 134 19.06 6.07 1.38
C ARG A 134 18.01 7.08 0.95
N ASP A 135 17.50 7.85 1.92
CA ASP A 135 16.51 8.90 1.68
C ASP A 135 15.31 8.39 0.87
N VAL A 136 14.79 7.23 1.29
CA VAL A 136 13.69 6.57 0.58
C VAL A 136 12.41 7.33 0.86
N GLU A 137 11.78 7.85 -0.19
CA GLU A 137 10.48 8.49 -0.12
C GLU A 137 9.38 7.46 -0.40
N ILE A 138 8.47 7.35 0.57
CA ILE A 138 7.23 6.59 0.44
C ILE A 138 6.05 7.53 0.33
N ILE A 139 5.05 7.13 -0.45
CA ILE A 139 3.70 7.69 -0.40
C ILE A 139 2.73 6.59 0.02
N CYS A 140 1.88 6.89 0.99
CA CYS A 140 0.84 6.00 1.46
C CYS A 140 -0.53 6.60 1.16
N ALA A 141 -1.33 5.87 0.39
CA ALA A 141 -2.73 6.18 0.14
C ALA A 141 -3.62 5.47 1.16
N PHE A 142 -4.55 6.22 1.75
CA PHE A 142 -5.50 5.77 2.75
C PHE A 142 -6.90 5.83 2.17
N VAL A 143 -7.57 4.68 2.17
CA VAL A 143 -8.90 4.51 1.57
C VAL A 143 -9.89 4.00 2.61
N ARG A 144 -11.15 4.33 2.43
CA ARG A 144 -12.25 3.74 3.20
C ARG A 144 -12.47 2.29 2.76
N ARG A 145 -13.20 1.51 3.56
CA ARG A 145 -13.58 0.13 3.22
C ARG A 145 -14.25 -0.02 1.85
N ASP A 146 -14.99 0.98 1.38
CA ASP A 146 -15.64 1.00 0.07
C ASP A 146 -14.69 1.33 -1.10
N GLY A 147 -13.40 1.57 -0.83
CA GLY A 147 -12.39 1.94 -1.82
C GLY A 147 -12.25 3.45 -2.06
N THR A 148 -13.11 4.28 -1.46
CA THR A 148 -13.05 5.74 -1.64
C THR A 148 -11.73 6.28 -1.10
N PRO A 149 -10.95 7.03 -1.89
CA PRO A 149 -9.73 7.67 -1.42
C PRO A 149 -10.06 8.79 -0.43
N LEU A 150 -9.39 8.81 0.72
CA LEU A 150 -9.63 9.82 1.76
C LEU A 150 -8.42 10.73 1.98
N THR A 151 -7.21 10.17 2.01
CA THR A 151 -5.99 10.93 2.30
C THR A 151 -4.78 10.23 1.68
N ALA A 152 -3.81 10.99 1.22
CA ALA A 152 -2.48 10.49 0.88
C ALA A 152 -1.44 11.24 1.72
N ARG A 153 -0.37 10.56 2.13
CA ARG A 153 0.75 11.14 2.88
C ARG A 153 2.08 10.62 2.37
N SER A 154 3.04 11.52 2.17
CA SER A 154 4.41 11.15 1.86
C SER A 154 5.32 11.25 3.08
N ARG A 155 6.39 10.47 3.08
CA ARG A 155 7.44 10.51 4.10
C ARG A 155 8.78 10.10 3.49
N VAL A 156 9.79 10.92 3.70
CA VAL A 156 11.19 10.56 3.43
C VAL A 156 11.80 9.88 4.65
N LEU A 157 12.53 8.79 4.39
CA LEU A 157 13.22 7.97 5.38
C LEU A 157 14.72 8.09 5.15
N ALA A 158 15.40 8.80 6.05
CA ALA A 158 16.82 9.11 5.91
C ALA A 158 17.74 7.87 6.08
N ASP A 159 17.21 6.76 6.62
CA ASP A 159 18.06 5.61 6.88
C ASP A 159 18.56 4.94 5.59
N THR A 160 19.81 4.47 5.65
CA THR A 160 20.40 3.65 4.60
C THR A 160 19.90 2.20 4.66
N VAL A 161 19.69 1.61 3.49
CA VAL A 161 19.42 0.19 3.22
C VAL A 161 20.56 -0.35 2.37
N SER A 162 21.31 -1.32 2.92
CA SER A 162 22.46 -1.91 2.24
C SER A 162 22.10 -2.59 0.92
N MET A 163 23.09 -2.76 0.04
CA MET A 163 22.94 -3.52 -1.21
C MET A 163 22.47 -4.96 -0.94
N LYS A 164 21.70 -5.53 -1.87
CA LYS A 164 21.19 -6.92 -1.81
C LYS A 164 20.59 -7.32 -0.44
N SER A 165 19.97 -6.38 0.26
CA SER A 165 19.54 -6.55 1.64
C SER A 165 18.07 -6.24 1.84
N ARG A 166 17.61 -6.36 3.09
CA ARG A 166 16.24 -6.08 3.50
C ARG A 166 16.26 -5.31 4.82
N LYS A 167 15.50 -4.23 4.92
CA LYS A 167 15.37 -3.41 6.13
C LYS A 167 13.90 -3.21 6.48
N THR A 168 13.57 -3.41 7.76
CA THR A 168 12.23 -3.15 8.28
C THR A 168 12.19 -1.79 8.95
N PHE A 169 11.29 -0.95 8.48
CA PHE A 169 10.96 0.35 9.06
C PHE A 169 9.72 0.16 9.94
N ALA A 170 9.90 0.17 11.26
CA ALA A 170 8.82 -0.13 12.19
C ALA A 170 8.18 1.14 12.76
N ARG A 171 6.84 1.18 12.75
CA ARG A 171 6.04 2.25 13.39
C ARG A 171 6.40 3.66 12.93
N ILE A 172 6.73 3.82 11.65
CA ILE A 172 7.01 5.10 11.03
C ILE A 172 5.74 5.94 11.01
N SER A 173 5.81 7.13 11.59
CA SER A 173 4.73 8.12 11.49
C SER A 173 4.74 8.77 10.12
N VAL A 174 3.69 8.54 9.32
CA VAL A 174 3.51 9.21 8.02
C VAL A 174 2.62 10.45 8.12
N GLY A 175 2.12 10.77 9.31
CA GLY A 175 1.33 11.98 9.59
C GLY A 175 -0.10 11.67 10.04
N TYR A 176 -0.95 12.69 9.95
CA TYR A 176 -2.36 12.58 10.32
C TYR A 176 -3.24 12.23 9.10
N VAL A 177 -4.18 11.31 9.28
CA VAL A 177 -5.06 10.78 8.23
C VAL A 177 -6.51 10.88 8.67
N ASN A 178 -7.43 10.79 7.71
CA ASN A 178 -8.85 10.71 8.00
C ASN A 178 -9.15 9.51 8.91
N VAL A 179 -9.91 9.75 9.99
CA VAL A 179 -10.28 8.73 10.98
C VAL A 179 -11.11 7.59 10.40
N ASN A 180 -11.76 7.81 9.26
CA ASN A 180 -12.58 6.82 8.55
C ASN A 180 -11.79 5.95 7.55
N ALA A 181 -10.46 6.07 7.47
CA ALA A 181 -9.66 5.25 6.54
C ALA A 181 -9.52 3.82 7.03
N ASP A 182 -10.00 2.80 6.34
CA ASP A 182 -9.92 1.41 6.84
C ASP A 182 -8.73 0.64 6.27
N GLN A 183 -8.14 1.13 5.19
CA GLN A 183 -7.05 0.46 4.48
C GLN A 183 -5.96 1.46 4.11
N ALA A 184 -4.74 0.96 3.95
CA ALA A 184 -3.60 1.75 3.50
C ALA A 184 -2.74 0.93 2.55
N LYS A 185 -2.22 1.58 1.51
CA LYS A 185 -1.22 1.02 0.60
C LYS A 185 -0.12 2.05 0.38
N CYS A 186 1.11 1.63 0.64
CA CYS A 186 2.30 2.44 0.40
C CYS A 186 3.02 2.01 -0.87
N SER A 187 3.59 2.98 -1.57
CA SER A 187 4.46 2.80 -2.73
C SER A 187 5.72 3.66 -2.58
N LEU A 188 6.78 3.25 -3.27
CA LEU A 188 8.01 4.02 -3.36
C LEU A 188 7.84 5.11 -4.42
N VAL A 189 8.36 6.29 -4.14
CA VAL A 189 8.31 7.45 -5.04
C VAL A 189 9.70 7.87 -5.47
N ALA A 190 10.64 7.86 -4.54
CA ALA A 190 12.02 8.23 -4.79
C ALA A 190 12.96 7.50 -3.82
N ALA A 191 14.22 7.39 -4.21
CA ALA A 191 15.32 6.96 -3.37
C ALA A 191 16.62 7.54 -3.94
N ARG A 192 17.66 7.63 -3.11
CA ARG A 192 18.97 8.13 -3.51
C ARG A 192 20.04 7.05 -3.32
N ARG A 193 21.06 7.03 -4.17
CA ARG A 193 22.24 6.20 -3.94
C ARG A 193 23.00 6.71 -2.72
N ALA A 194 23.38 5.81 -1.81
CA ALA A 194 23.96 6.15 -0.52
C ALA A 194 25.47 6.45 -0.59
#